data_AF-A0A427MAK0-F1
#
_entry.id   AF-A0A427MAK0-F1
#
_cell.length_a   1.000
_cell.length_b   1.000
_cell.length_c   1.000
_cell.angle_alpha   90.00
_cell.angle_beta   90.00
_cell.angle_gamma   90.00
#
_symmetry.space_group_name_H-M   'P 1'
#
loop_
_entity.id
_entity.type
_entity.pdbx_description
1 polymer ?
#
loop_
_entity_poly.entity_id
_entity_poly.type
_entity_poly.pdbx_seq_one_letter_code
_entity_poly.pdbx_strand_id
1 'polypeptide(L)'
;MLAKAKVVVEARVRSLSISPSGLTAADDNFPKQLVRADLEIKKVIKGKFAEKEAIVYGVPFPPGPITELASMALIYGYEGHDTFEWELKQVDMGSGLAWFRINDCIYYNFPELDAGPR
;
A
#
# COMPACT_ATOMS: atom_id res chain seq x y z
N MET A 1 -9.28 1.02 -11.26
CA MET A 1 -9.23 1.12 -12.74
C MET A 1 -7.81 0.84 -13.24
N LEU A 2 -7.50 -0.40 -13.65
CA LEU A 2 -6.17 -0.77 -14.17
C LEU A 2 -5.71 0.11 -15.35
N ALA A 3 -6.63 0.52 -16.22
CA ALA A 3 -6.34 1.38 -17.36
C ALA A 3 -5.66 2.72 -16.96
N LYS A 4 -6.09 3.32 -15.84
CA LYS A 4 -5.59 4.62 -15.36
C LYS A 4 -4.33 4.52 -14.51
N ALA A 5 -4.02 3.34 -13.97
CA ALA A 5 -2.84 3.11 -13.15
C ALA A 5 -1.56 3.20 -14.00
N LYS A 6 -0.53 3.92 -13.54
CA LYS A 6 0.74 4.06 -14.30
C LYS A 6 1.69 2.90 -14.07
N VAL A 7 1.86 2.51 -12.81
CA VAL A 7 2.71 1.41 -12.38
C VAL A 7 1.87 0.47 -11.54
N VAL A 8 1.83 -0.81 -11.92
CA VAL A 8 1.15 -1.86 -11.16
C VAL A 8 2.14 -2.99 -10.93
N VAL A 9 2.20 -3.44 -9.69
CA VAL A 9 3.10 -4.49 -9.22
C VAL A 9 2.30 -5.59 -8.56
N GLU A 10 2.81 -6.81 -8.63
CA GLU A 10 2.48 -7.87 -7.69
C GLU A 10 3.41 -7.72 -6.49
N ALA A 11 2.83 -7.58 -5.31
CA ALA A 11 3.55 -7.27 -4.08
C ALA A 11 3.12 -8.18 -2.92
N ARG A 12 3.97 -8.25 -1.91
CA ARG A 12 3.74 -8.91 -0.62
C ARG A 12 4.03 -7.92 0.50
N VAL A 13 3.19 -7.87 1.54
CA VAL A 13 3.44 -7.01 2.70
C VAL A 13 4.51 -7.64 3.60
N ARG A 14 5.70 -7.04 3.68
CA ARG A 14 6.79 -7.47 4.59
C ARG A 14 6.57 -6.99 6.01
N SER A 15 6.08 -5.76 6.14
CA SER A 15 5.81 -5.13 7.42
C SER A 15 4.66 -4.14 7.26
N LEU A 16 3.88 -3.97 8.32
CA LEU A 16 2.87 -2.92 8.43
C LEU A 16 2.98 -2.29 9.82
N SER A 17 2.95 -0.96 9.86
CA SER A 17 2.97 -0.22 11.10
C SER A 17 2.00 0.96 11.05
N ILE A 18 1.37 1.23 12.19
CA ILE A 18 0.58 2.42 12.42
C ILE A 18 1.21 3.11 13.63
N SER A 19 1.76 4.30 13.42
CA SER A 19 2.54 5.01 14.42
C SER A 19 2.23 6.51 14.41
N PRO A 20 2.58 7.25 15.48
CA PRO A 20 2.51 8.71 15.43
C PRO A 20 3.29 9.25 14.22
N SER A 21 2.64 10.08 13.41
CA SER A 21 3.23 10.63 12.19
C SER A 21 4.35 11.64 12.44
N GLY A 22 4.38 12.24 13.64
CA GLY A 22 5.23 13.39 13.94
C GLY A 22 4.83 14.67 13.20
N LEU A 23 3.76 14.64 12.38
CA LEU A 23 3.26 15.80 11.66
C LEU A 23 2.50 16.71 12.61
N THR A 24 2.83 18.00 12.56
CA THR A 24 2.03 19.04 13.20
C THR A 24 1.10 19.61 12.15
N ALA A 25 -0.16 19.15 12.16
CA ALA A 25 -1.19 19.68 11.27
C ALA A 25 -1.80 20.96 11.87
N ALA A 26 -2.10 21.93 11.00
CA ALA A 26 -2.86 23.12 11.39
C ALA A 26 -4.36 22.82 11.60
N ASP A 27 -4.84 21.69 11.07
CA ASP A 27 -6.18 21.18 11.27
C ASP A 27 -6.16 20.08 12.34
N ASP A 28 -6.90 20.30 13.43
CA ASP A 28 -7.01 19.36 14.55
C ASP A 28 -7.68 18.04 14.17
N ASN A 29 -8.42 18.00 13.06
CA ASN A 29 -9.06 16.79 12.55
C ASN A 29 -8.14 15.94 11.68
N PHE A 30 -6.94 16.42 11.37
CA PHE A 30 -6.01 15.65 10.56
C PHE A 30 -5.51 14.41 11.35
N PRO A 31 -5.54 13.21 10.75
CA PRO A 31 -5.02 12.01 11.42
C PRO A 31 -3.56 12.20 11.84
N LYS A 32 -3.30 12.16 13.14
CA LYS A 32 -1.94 12.30 13.70
C LYS A 32 -1.13 11.01 13.57
N GLN A 33 -1.73 9.94 13.05
CA GLN A 33 -1.09 8.65 12.81
C GLN A 33 -0.71 8.49 11.33
N LEU A 34 0.42 7.84 11.08
CA LEU A 34 0.90 7.44 9.77
C LEU A 34 0.85 5.92 9.68
N VAL A 35 0.28 5.43 8.59
CA VAL A 35 0.38 4.03 8.16
C VAL A 35 1.59 3.91 7.25
N ARG A 36 2.47 2.96 7.55
CA ARG A 36 3.60 2.58 6.69
C ARG A 36 3.51 1.09 6.42
N ALA A 37 3.51 0.73 5.15
CA ALA A 37 3.66 -0.66 4.71
C ALA A 37 4.93 -0.80 3.87
N ASP A 38 5.78 -1.75 4.23
CA ASP A 38 6.94 -2.14 3.43
C ASP A 38 6.50 -3.30 2.52
N LEU A 39 6.64 -3.10 1.21
CA LEU A 39 6.21 -4.06 0.19
C LEU A 39 7.43 -4.70 -0.46
N GLU A 40 7.43 -6.02 -0.54
CA GLU A 40 8.31 -6.77 -1.43
C GLU A 40 7.65 -6.90 -2.79
N ILE A 41 8.34 -6.45 -3.85
CA ILE A 41 7.87 -6.55 -5.23
C ILE A 41 8.26 -7.91 -5.81
N LYS A 42 7.25 -8.69 -6.16
CA LYS A 42 7.41 -10.00 -6.81
C LYS A 42 7.52 -9.87 -8.32
N LYS A 43 6.70 -8.98 -8.90
CA LYS A 43 6.63 -8.78 -10.35
C LYS A 43 6.10 -7.39 -10.69
N VAL A 44 6.55 -6.82 -11.80
CA VAL A 44 5.92 -5.64 -12.41
C VAL A 44 4.88 -6.11 -13.42
N ILE A 45 3.62 -5.75 -13.19
CA ILE A 45 2.48 -6.11 -14.06
C ILE A 45 2.30 -5.05 -15.15
N LYS A 46 2.48 -3.76 -14.81
CA LYS A 46 2.34 -2.63 -15.72
C LYS A 46 3.34 -1.53 -15.39
N GLY A 47 3.84 -0.85 -16.43
CA GLY A 47 4.74 0.29 -16.28
C GLY A 47 6.20 -0.12 -16.08
N LYS A 48 6.99 0.77 -15.46
CA LYS A 48 8.41 0.53 -15.15
C LYS A 48 8.64 0.81 -13.67
N PHE A 49 9.21 -0.17 -12.97
CA PHE A 49 9.68 -0.05 -11.60
C PHE A 49 10.86 -1.00 -11.44
N ALA A 50 12.04 -0.48 -11.09
CA ALA A 50 13.27 -1.26 -11.06
C ALA A 50 13.56 -1.88 -9.68
N GLU A 51 12.96 -1.32 -8.63
CA GLU A 51 13.24 -1.72 -7.27
C GLU A 51 12.51 -3.01 -6.89
N LYS A 52 13.13 -3.77 -5.99
CA LYS A 52 12.54 -4.99 -5.41
C LYS A 52 11.67 -4.71 -4.20
N GLU A 53 11.71 -3.49 -3.68
CA GLU A 53 10.97 -3.08 -2.51
C GLU A 53 10.33 -1.71 -2.76
N ALA A 54 9.18 -1.48 -2.14
CA ALA A 54 8.52 -0.19 -2.14
C ALA A 54 7.97 0.10 -0.74
N ILE A 55 8.17 1.32 -0.25
CA ILE A 55 7.51 1.77 0.98
C ILE A 55 6.33 2.63 0.58
N VAL A 56 5.14 2.25 1.05
CA VAL A 56 3.90 3.00 0.83
C VAL A 56 3.45 3.61 2.16
N TYR A 57 3.01 4.86 2.09
CA TYR A 57 2.58 5.66 3.24
C TYR A 57 1.13 6.08 3.10
N GLY A 58 0.42 6.17 4.22
CA GLY A 58 -0.94 6.67 4.25
C GLY A 58 -1.34 7.16 5.62
N VAL A 59 -2.59 7.58 5.74
CA VAL A 59 -3.27 7.87 7.01
C VAL A 59 -4.35 6.82 7.26
N PRO A 60 -4.70 6.49 8.50
CA PRO A 60 -5.74 5.50 8.83
C PRO A 60 -7.16 6.03 8.59
N PHE A 61 -7.38 6.66 7.44
CA PHE A 61 -8.63 7.26 7.00
C PHE A 61 -8.84 6.94 5.52
N PRO A 62 -10.07 6.65 5.07
CA PRO A 62 -10.34 6.43 3.65
C PRO A 62 -10.02 7.67 2.80
N PRO A 63 -9.75 7.53 1.50
CA PRO A 63 -9.80 6.31 0.69
C PRO A 63 -8.53 5.45 0.80
N GLY A 64 -8.56 4.25 0.21
CA GLY A 64 -7.41 3.35 0.08
C GLY A 64 -7.59 2.01 0.82
N PRO A 65 -6.97 0.93 0.32
CA PRO A 65 -7.18 -0.44 0.83
C PRO A 65 -6.32 -0.77 2.07
N ILE A 66 -6.48 0.03 3.13
CA ILE A 66 -5.69 -0.13 4.37
C ILE A 66 -6.08 -1.41 5.11
N THR A 67 -7.37 -1.73 5.13
CA THR A 67 -7.88 -2.94 5.78
C THR A 67 -7.35 -4.19 5.09
N GLU A 68 -7.32 -4.20 3.76
CA GLU A 68 -6.79 -5.30 2.98
C GLU A 68 -5.28 -5.43 3.20
N LEU A 69 -4.52 -4.34 3.21
CA LEU A 69 -3.09 -4.38 3.58
C LEU A 69 -2.85 -4.95 4.98
N ALA A 70 -3.71 -4.61 5.95
CA ALA A 70 -3.65 -5.18 7.29
C ALA A 70 -3.93 -6.68 7.30
N SER A 71 -4.94 -7.13 6.55
CA SER A 71 -5.22 -8.56 6.37
C SER A 71 -4.03 -9.29 5.74
N MET A 72 -3.43 -8.72 4.69
CA MET A 72 -2.27 -9.32 4.02
C MET A 72 -1.05 -9.39 4.94
N ALA A 73 -0.83 -8.39 5.79
CA ALA A 73 0.24 -8.41 6.78
C ALA A 73 0.07 -9.55 7.81
N LEU A 74 -1.18 -9.86 8.19
CA LEU A 74 -1.50 -10.92 9.15
C LEU A 74 -1.27 -12.33 8.59
N ILE A 75 -1.43 -12.52 7.29
CA ILE A 75 -1.24 -13.82 6.61
C ILE A 75 0.12 -13.96 5.92
N TYR A 76 1.07 -13.05 6.20
CA TYR A 76 2.38 -13.04 5.57
C TYR A 76 3.06 -14.43 5.62
N GLY A 77 3.55 -14.90 4.46
CA GLY A 77 4.20 -16.20 4.33
C GLY A 77 3.26 -17.38 4.11
N TYR A 78 1.94 -17.16 4.04
CA TYR A 78 0.95 -18.21 3.78
C TYR A 78 0.79 -18.51 2.28
N GLU A 79 1.35 -19.65 1.86
CA GLU A 79 1.07 -20.43 0.62
C GLU A 79 0.56 -19.66 -0.62
N GLY A 80 1.29 -18.64 -1.09
CA GLY A 80 0.97 -17.97 -2.37
C GLY A 80 -0.24 -17.02 -2.33
N HIS A 81 -1.05 -17.09 -1.28
CA HIS A 81 -2.15 -16.17 -0.99
C HIS A 81 -1.70 -14.89 -0.30
N ASP A 82 -0.39 -14.71 -0.10
CA ASP A 82 0.21 -13.55 0.56
C ASP A 82 0.69 -12.46 -0.43
N THR A 83 0.36 -12.63 -1.72
CA THR A 83 0.65 -11.65 -2.78
C THR A 83 -0.62 -11.02 -3.31
N PHE A 84 -0.51 -9.79 -3.83
CA PHE A 84 -1.64 -9.02 -4.37
C PHE A 84 -1.16 -8.05 -5.45
N GLU A 85 -2.06 -7.66 -6.36
CA GLU A 85 -1.75 -6.60 -7.31
C GLU A 85 -2.01 -5.23 -6.68
N TRP A 86 -1.13 -4.28 -6.98
CA TRP A 86 -1.11 -2.98 -6.35
C TRP A 86 -0.61 -1.89 -7.29
N GLU A 87 -1.30 -0.75 -7.32
CA GLU A 87 -0.79 0.45 -7.98
C GLU A 87 0.20 1.21 -7.08
N LEU A 88 1.43 1.39 -7.59
CA LEU A 88 2.39 2.30 -6.98
C LEU A 88 2.07 3.75 -7.38
N LYS A 89 1.21 4.40 -6.60
CA LYS A 89 0.83 5.80 -6.82
C LYS A 89 1.83 6.75 -6.19
N GLN A 90 2.72 7.30 -7.02
CA GLN A 90 3.71 8.29 -6.59
C GLN A 90 3.08 9.67 -6.42
N VAL A 91 3.44 10.35 -5.32
CA VAL A 91 3.10 11.75 -5.06
C VAL A 91 4.38 12.53 -4.82
N ASP A 92 4.52 13.64 -5.55
CA ASP A 92 5.64 14.57 -5.44
C ASP A 92 5.53 15.37 -4.14
N MET A 93 6.63 15.45 -3.39
CA MET A 93 6.75 16.22 -2.15
C MET A 93 7.55 17.52 -2.36
N GLY A 94 7.96 17.80 -3.60
CA GLY A 94 8.88 18.86 -3.96
C GLY A 94 10.34 18.44 -3.86
N SER A 95 11.22 19.24 -4.46
CA SER A 95 12.67 19.06 -4.37
C SER A 95 13.18 17.71 -4.88
N GLY A 96 12.47 17.08 -5.82
CA GLY A 96 12.81 15.76 -6.36
C GLY A 96 12.52 14.61 -5.40
N LEU A 97 11.86 14.87 -4.26
CA LEU A 97 11.41 13.85 -3.32
C LEU A 97 10.00 13.41 -3.65
N ALA A 98 9.75 12.12 -3.51
CA ALA A 98 8.43 11.57 -3.70
C ALA A 98 8.26 10.32 -2.85
N TRP A 99 7.02 10.02 -2.54
CA TRP A 99 6.62 8.81 -1.82
C TRP A 99 5.44 8.14 -2.53
N PHE A 100 5.20 6.88 -2.22
CA PHE A 100 4.02 6.17 -2.69
C PHE A 100 2.90 6.31 -1.67
N ARG A 101 1.70 6.72 -2.12
CA ARG A 101 0.55 6.92 -1.24
C ARG A 101 -0.43 5.75 -1.28
N ILE A 102 -0.73 5.19 -0.12
CA ILE A 102 -1.77 4.18 0.10
C ILE A 102 -3.13 4.76 -0.26
N ASN A 103 -3.44 5.95 0.25
CA ASN A 103 -4.78 6.53 0.10
C ASN A 103 -5.13 6.92 -1.34
N ASP A 104 -4.13 7.11 -2.22
CA ASP A 104 -4.35 7.47 -3.63
C ASP A 104 -4.29 6.25 -4.57
N CYS A 105 -4.19 5.03 -4.02
CA CYS A 105 -4.23 3.80 -4.80
C CYS A 105 -5.62 3.61 -5.45
N ILE A 106 -5.69 3.66 -6.78
CA ILE A 106 -6.93 3.51 -7.54
C ILE A 106 -7.07 2.14 -8.20
N TYR A 107 -6.08 1.27 -8.04
CA TYR A 107 -6.11 -0.12 -8.46
C TYR A 107 -5.39 -1.01 -7.46
N TYR A 108 -6.13 -1.98 -6.96
CA TYR A 108 -5.64 -3.09 -6.18
C TYR A 108 -6.46 -4.32 -6.51
N ASN A 109 -5.85 -5.49 -6.43
CA ASN A 109 -6.52 -6.78 -6.59
C ASN A 109 -5.94 -7.75 -5.56
N PHE A 110 -6.69 -7.99 -4.49
CA PHE A 110 -6.30 -8.94 -3.45
C PHE A 110 -6.90 -10.31 -3.76
N PRO A 111 -6.18 -11.40 -3.46
CA PRO A 111 -6.76 -12.73 -3.56
C PRO A 111 -7.97 -12.83 -2.63
N GLU A 112 -9.00 -13.56 -3.06
CA GLU A 112 -10.08 -13.93 -2.15
C GLU A 112 -9.49 -14.78 -1.03
N LEU A 113 -9.66 -14.33 0.20
CA LEU A 113 -9.32 -15.14 1.36
C LEU A 113 -10.45 -16.16 1.51
N ASP A 114 -10.16 -17.42 1.24
CA ASP A 114 -11.08 -18.55 1.46
C ASP A 114 -11.34 -18.69 2.96
N ALA A 115 -12.20 -17.82 3.49
CA ALA A 115 -12.78 -17.98 4.81
C ALA A 115 -13.82 -19.09 4.67
N GLY A 116 -13.40 -20.34 4.83
CA GLY A 116 -14.31 -21.47 4.96
C GLY A 116 -15.45 -21.16 5.94
N PRO A 117 -16.61 -21.83 5.81
CA PRO A 117 -17.81 -21.46 6.57
C PRO A 117 -17.52 -21.40 8.07
N ARG A 118 -17.82 -20.23 8.68
CA ARG A 118 -17.80 -20.04 10.14
C ARG A 118 -18.93 -20.80 10.81
#